data_AF-A0A2T0AQZ5-F1
#
_entry.id   AF-A0A2T0AQZ5-F1
#
_cell.length_a   1.000
_cell.length_b   1.000
_cell.length_c   1.000
_cell.angle_alpha   90.00
_cell.angle_beta   90.00
_cell.angle_gamma   90.00
#
_symmetry.space_group_name_H-M   'P 1'
#
loop_
_entity.id
_entity.type
_entity.pdbx_description
1 polymer ?
#
loop_
_entity_poly.entity_id
_entity_poly.type
_entity_poly.pdbx_seq_one_letter_code
_entity_poly.pdbx_strand_id
1 'polypeptide(L)'
;MGKEHKGKRVRSIQIRTLKNDERGVVLLMTVMIIALLLLLAGLATDFARLYVAREDLQTAVDAAALAGSTQGVRYVTITVGYGHCETCCGLDGCSCCCVCDPPVTLTGPEKKLVEEGGWRRGTCCDRFLGYEARWIEYPSNTTAVANSVLDINWPRFMSPEYGGSKLDSKIDVYSSGPYYPSVVVRAAGMIKTTFLKLAGIQDVSSSRCGQAGTFYSVIRNGWLLGRNSAPQDACW
;
A
#
# COMPACT_ATOMS: atom_id res chain seq x y z
N MET A 1 -66.72 47.21 -81.44
CA MET A 1 -65.47 47.63 -80.78
C MET A 1 -65.69 47.47 -79.28
N GLY A 2 -65.26 46.38 -78.61
CA GLY A 2 -63.87 46.06 -78.21
C GLY A 2 -63.46 47.01 -77.07
N LYS A 3 -63.13 46.63 -75.82
CA LYS A 3 -62.48 45.46 -75.18
C LYS A 3 -62.83 45.49 -73.65
N GLU A 4 -62.98 44.36 -72.93
CA GLU A 4 -61.96 43.71 -72.05
C GLU A 4 -61.37 44.65 -70.95
N HIS A 5 -61.30 44.36 -69.64
CA HIS A 5 -60.87 43.15 -68.93
C HIS A 5 -61.25 43.13 -67.43
N LYS A 6 -61.41 41.90 -66.90
CA LYS A 6 -61.38 41.47 -65.50
C LYS A 6 -60.10 41.87 -64.74
N GLY A 7 -60.17 41.89 -63.41
CA GLY A 7 -59.03 41.44 -62.58
C GLY A 7 -58.95 41.99 -61.16
N LYS A 8 -59.49 41.23 -60.19
CA LYS A 8 -59.26 41.42 -58.75
C LYS A 8 -57.75 41.34 -58.44
N ARG A 9 -57.23 42.36 -57.75
CA ARG A 9 -55.84 42.43 -57.28
C ARG A 9 -55.75 41.73 -55.91
N VAL A 10 -55.57 40.41 -55.90
CA VAL A 10 -55.18 39.67 -54.69
C VAL A 10 -53.68 39.94 -54.45
N ARG A 11 -53.35 40.65 -53.37
CA ARG A 11 -51.97 40.77 -52.90
C ARG A 11 -51.50 39.39 -52.46
N SER A 12 -50.65 38.79 -53.27
CA SER A 12 -49.92 37.58 -52.94
C SER A 12 -49.07 37.82 -51.68
N ILE A 13 -49.21 36.92 -50.72
CA ILE A 13 -48.29 36.76 -49.60
C ILE A 13 -46.93 36.43 -50.22
N GLN A 14 -45.97 37.35 -50.09
CA GLN A 14 -44.58 37.09 -50.44
C GLN A 14 -44.01 36.09 -49.44
N ILE A 15 -44.11 34.80 -49.74
CA ILE A 15 -43.25 33.80 -49.14
C ILE A 15 -41.85 34.09 -49.69
N ARG A 16 -41.05 34.82 -48.88
CA ARG A 16 -39.63 35.05 -49.16
C ARG A 16 -38.96 33.69 -49.30
N THR A 17 -38.41 33.51 -50.48
CA THR A 17 -37.49 32.46 -50.88
C THR A 17 -36.41 32.24 -49.83
N LEU A 18 -36.40 31.03 -49.24
CA LEU A 18 -35.25 30.43 -48.57
C LEU A 18 -34.13 30.32 -49.60
N LYS A 19 -33.26 31.33 -49.60
CA LYS A 19 -32.03 31.39 -50.38
C LYS A 19 -31.06 30.39 -49.77
N ASN A 20 -30.59 29.41 -50.55
CA ASN A 20 -29.63 28.36 -50.19
C ASN A 20 -28.59 28.84 -49.15
N ASP A 21 -28.74 28.35 -47.92
CA ASP A 21 -28.01 28.82 -46.74
C ASP A 21 -27.07 27.74 -46.24
N GLU A 22 -25.86 27.69 -46.80
CA GLU A 22 -24.74 26.83 -46.35
C GLU A 22 -24.40 27.04 -44.85
N ARG A 23 -24.91 28.12 -44.24
CA ARG A 23 -24.78 28.44 -42.82
C ARG A 23 -25.51 27.43 -41.92
N GLY A 24 -26.60 26.83 -42.40
CA GLY A 24 -27.35 25.83 -41.64
C GLY A 24 -26.57 24.52 -41.43
N VAL A 25 -25.81 24.11 -42.45
CA VAL A 25 -24.96 22.90 -42.39
C VAL A 25 -23.79 23.12 -41.43
N VAL A 26 -23.18 24.31 -41.46
CA VAL A 26 -22.08 24.64 -40.52
C VAL A 26 -22.55 24.60 -39.08
N LEU A 27 -23.74 25.13 -38.78
CA LEU A 27 -24.32 25.07 -37.44
C LEU A 27 -24.51 23.60 -36.98
N LEU A 28 -25.08 22.76 -37.83
CA LEU A 28 -25.34 21.35 -37.51
C LEU A 28 -24.05 20.57 -37.28
N MET A 29 -23.05 20.74 -38.17
CA MET A 29 -21.74 20.12 -38.02
C MET A 29 -21.04 20.56 -36.72
N THR A 30 -21.13 21.85 -36.38
CA THR A 30 -20.53 22.39 -35.16
C THR A 30 -21.17 21.79 -33.91
N VAL A 31 -22.50 21.72 -33.85
CA VAL A 31 -23.23 21.10 -32.73
C VAL A 31 -22.86 19.62 -32.59
N MET A 32 -22.78 18.89 -33.70
CA MET A 32 -22.41 17.47 -33.68
C MET A 32 -20.97 17.26 -33.16
N ILE A 33 -20.02 18.08 -33.62
CA ILE A 33 -18.62 18.02 -33.15
C ILE A 33 -18.54 18.36 -31.66
N ILE A 34 -19.23 19.42 -31.20
CA ILE A 34 -19.25 19.78 -29.78
C ILE A 34 -19.86 18.65 -28.95
N ALA A 35 -20.96 18.05 -29.38
CA ALA A 35 -21.58 16.91 -28.69
C ALA A 35 -20.62 15.71 -28.60
N LEU A 36 -19.92 15.40 -29.68
CA LEU A 36 -18.90 14.35 -29.70
C LEU A 36 -17.74 14.65 -28.74
N LEU A 37 -17.23 15.88 -28.74
CA LEU A 37 -16.16 16.31 -27.84
C LEU A 37 -16.58 16.23 -26.36
N LEU A 38 -17.81 16.61 -26.03
CA LEU A 38 -18.34 16.50 -24.67
C LEU A 38 -18.48 15.04 -24.22
N LEU A 39 -18.89 14.14 -25.12
CA LEU A 39 -18.95 12.71 -24.83
C LEU A 39 -17.55 12.14 -24.54
N LEU A 40 -16.56 12.49 -25.38
CA LEU A 40 -15.17 12.08 -25.18
C LEU A 40 -14.59 12.65 -23.88
N ALA A 41 -14.86 13.91 -23.56
CA ALA A 41 -14.45 14.54 -22.30
C ALA A 41 -15.06 13.82 -21.07
N GLY A 42 -16.33 13.41 -21.18
CA GLY A 42 -17.00 12.62 -20.16
C GLY A 42 -16.35 11.25 -19.94
N LEU A 43 -16.06 10.52 -21.02
CA LEU A 43 -15.34 9.24 -20.94
C LEU A 43 -13.94 9.41 -20.34
N ALA A 44 -13.20 10.44 -20.76
CA ALA A 44 -11.88 10.76 -20.22
C ALA A 44 -11.94 11.02 -18.70
N THR A 45 -13.01 11.66 -18.22
CA THR A 45 -13.22 11.92 -16.79
C THR A 45 -13.40 10.63 -15.99
N ASP A 46 -14.18 9.66 -16.49
CA ASP A 46 -14.35 8.36 -15.83
C ASP A 46 -13.02 7.59 -15.76
N PHE A 47 -12.24 7.59 -16.85
CA PHE A 47 -10.90 6.98 -16.84
C PHE A 47 -9.94 7.67 -15.88
N ALA A 48 -9.96 9.00 -15.82
CA ALA A 48 -9.14 9.76 -14.89
C ALA A 48 -9.48 9.41 -13.43
N ARG A 49 -10.77 9.35 -13.08
CA ARG A 49 -11.23 8.94 -11.74
C ARG A 49 -10.80 7.52 -11.40
N LEU A 50 -10.95 6.59 -12.34
CA LEU A 50 -10.49 5.22 -12.16
C LEU A 50 -8.99 5.18 -11.92
N TYR A 51 -8.19 5.85 -12.74
CA TYR A 51 -6.74 5.85 -12.62
C TYR A 51 -6.28 6.39 -11.27
N VAL A 52 -6.81 7.55 -10.86
CA VAL A 52 -6.50 8.16 -9.55
C VAL A 52 -6.87 7.22 -8.41
N ALA A 53 -8.09 6.66 -8.42
CA ALA A 53 -8.53 5.76 -7.36
C ALA A 53 -7.70 4.45 -7.28
N ARG A 54 -7.20 3.98 -8.42
CA ARG A 54 -6.31 2.80 -8.47
C ARG A 54 -4.94 3.08 -7.87
N GLU A 55 -4.44 4.30 -8.02
CA GLU A 55 -3.17 4.75 -7.45
C GLU A 55 -3.30 5.04 -5.96
N ASP A 56 -4.40 5.69 -5.56
CA ASP A 56 -4.74 5.88 -4.15
C ASP A 56 -4.88 4.53 -3.44
N LEU A 57 -5.50 3.53 -4.09
CA LEU A 57 -5.65 2.19 -3.51
C LEU A 57 -4.29 1.50 -3.35
N GLN A 58 -3.38 1.67 -4.32
CA GLN A 58 -2.02 1.13 -4.24
C GLN A 58 -1.27 1.77 -3.06
N THR A 59 -1.33 3.11 -2.96
CA THR A 59 -0.73 3.86 -1.85
C THR A 59 -1.29 3.41 -0.50
N ALA A 60 -2.60 3.16 -0.42
CA ALA A 60 -3.26 2.70 0.80
C ALA A 60 -2.79 1.31 1.24
N VAL A 61 -2.69 0.34 0.30
CA VAL A 61 -2.21 -1.01 0.64
C VAL A 61 -0.72 -1.02 1.00
N ASP A 62 0.10 -0.20 0.35
CA ASP A 62 1.52 -0.07 0.66
C ASP A 62 1.75 0.58 2.03
N ALA A 63 1.00 1.65 2.34
CA ALA A 63 1.02 2.28 3.65
C ALA A 63 0.58 1.32 4.76
N ALA A 64 -0.49 0.56 4.53
CA ALA A 64 -0.99 -0.44 5.46
C ALA A 64 0.02 -1.58 5.70
N ALA A 65 0.61 -2.11 4.63
CA ALA A 65 1.63 -3.15 4.71
C ALA A 65 2.86 -2.65 5.48
N LEU A 66 3.34 -1.44 5.15
CA LEU A 66 4.46 -0.81 5.83
C LEU A 66 4.16 -0.61 7.33
N ALA A 67 3.01 -0.05 7.66
CA ALA A 67 2.60 0.15 9.05
C ALA A 67 2.57 -1.16 9.84
N GLY A 68 2.02 -2.23 9.26
CA GLY A 68 2.07 -3.57 9.85
C GLY A 68 3.51 -4.04 10.06
N SER A 69 4.37 -3.92 9.05
CA SER A 69 5.77 -4.38 9.15
C SER A 69 6.59 -3.65 10.22
N THR A 70 6.29 -2.37 10.49
CA THR A 70 6.98 -1.59 11.53
C THR A 70 6.67 -2.03 12.95
N GLN A 71 5.60 -2.82 13.15
CA GLN A 71 5.30 -3.42 14.47
C GLN A 71 6.23 -4.60 14.80
N GLY A 72 7.00 -5.11 13.83
CA GLY A 72 7.88 -6.26 14.03
C GLY A 72 8.99 -5.96 15.05
N VAL A 73 9.10 -6.81 16.07
CA VAL A 73 10.17 -6.73 17.08
C VAL A 73 11.25 -7.73 16.75
N ARG A 74 12.50 -7.28 16.68
CA ARG A 74 13.68 -8.14 16.47
C ARG A 74 14.05 -8.85 17.77
N TYR A 75 14.14 -10.17 17.72
CA TYR A 75 14.57 -11.05 18.80
C TYR A 75 15.88 -11.75 18.43
N VAL A 76 16.68 -12.02 19.45
CA VAL A 76 17.96 -12.72 19.33
C VAL A 76 18.15 -13.70 20.46
N THR A 77 18.84 -14.79 20.14
CA THR A 77 19.53 -15.63 21.12
C THR A 77 21.01 -15.35 20.96
N ILE A 78 21.68 -14.98 22.04
CA ILE A 78 23.11 -14.64 22.07
C ILE A 78 23.83 -15.52 23.09
N THR A 79 25.10 -15.81 22.81
CA THR A 79 26.00 -16.45 23.76
C THR A 79 26.88 -15.38 24.40
N VAL A 80 26.96 -15.38 25.73
CA VAL A 80 27.79 -14.45 26.49
C VAL A 80 28.58 -15.17 27.57
N GLY A 81 29.79 -14.68 27.85
CA GLY A 81 30.61 -15.10 28.97
C GLY A 81 30.48 -14.10 30.12
N TYR A 82 30.48 -14.63 31.34
CA TYR A 82 30.60 -13.87 32.57
C TYR A 82 31.81 -14.37 33.36
N GLY A 83 32.09 -13.73 34.47
CA GLY A 83 33.02 -14.26 35.46
C GLY A 83 32.64 -13.87 36.86
N HIS A 84 33.38 -14.41 37.81
CA HIS A 84 33.30 -14.02 39.20
C HIS A 84 34.69 -13.78 39.76
N CYS A 85 34.71 -13.10 40.89
CA CYS A 85 35.93 -12.79 41.60
C CYS A 85 36.22 -13.90 42.60
N GLU A 86 37.36 -14.57 42.44
CA GLU A 86 37.93 -15.41 43.48
C GLU A 86 39.09 -14.67 44.17
N THR A 87 39.26 -14.87 45.47
CA THR A 87 40.36 -14.25 46.21
C THR A 87 41.64 -15.04 45.96
N CYS A 88 42.59 -14.42 45.25
CA CYS A 88 43.95 -14.95 45.13
C CYS A 88 44.88 -14.17 46.05
N CYS A 89 45.66 -14.89 46.85
CA CYS A 89 46.70 -14.31 47.68
C CYS A 89 48.08 -14.61 47.10
N GLY A 90 48.83 -13.55 46.78
CA GLY A 90 50.23 -13.60 46.42
C GLY A 90 51.12 -13.12 47.57
N LEU A 91 52.42 -12.98 47.30
CA LEU A 91 53.40 -12.48 48.28
C LEU A 91 53.12 -11.03 48.72
N ASP A 92 52.48 -10.24 47.86
CA ASP A 92 52.21 -8.81 48.08
C ASP A 92 50.77 -8.53 48.59
N GLY A 93 50.03 -9.58 48.97
CA GLY A 93 48.65 -9.46 49.51
C GLY A 93 47.61 -10.22 48.70
N CYS A 94 46.35 -10.06 49.09
CA CYS A 94 45.22 -10.71 48.42
C CYS A 94 44.51 -9.73 47.47
N SER A 95 44.27 -10.17 46.24
CA SER A 95 43.57 -9.40 45.20
C SER A 95 42.48 -10.24 44.53
N CYS A 96 41.55 -9.55 43.87
CA CYS A 96 40.53 -10.19 43.05
C CYS A 96 41.14 -10.81 41.80
N CYS A 97 41.17 -12.15 41.73
CA CYS A 97 41.39 -12.87 40.49
C CYS A 97 40.08 -13.07 39.77
N CYS A 98 40.06 -12.72 38.49
CA CYS A 98 38.90 -13.03 37.69
C CYS A 98 38.93 -14.48 37.20
N VAL A 99 37.89 -15.23 37.51
CA VAL A 99 37.63 -16.56 36.96
C VAL A 99 36.45 -16.45 36.02
N CYS A 100 36.66 -16.82 34.75
CA CYS A 100 35.60 -16.79 33.76
C CYS A 100 34.68 -18.02 33.92
N ASP A 101 33.38 -17.77 34.01
CA ASP A 101 32.36 -18.80 34.07
C ASP A 101 32.09 -19.41 32.68
N PRO A 102 31.50 -20.62 32.62
CA PRO A 102 31.02 -21.17 31.37
C PRO A 102 30.04 -20.22 30.66
N PRO A 103 30.10 -20.12 29.32
CA PRO A 103 29.17 -19.29 28.56
C PRO A 103 27.71 -19.64 28.82
N VAL A 104 26.85 -18.61 28.84
CA VAL A 104 25.40 -18.77 28.95
C VAL A 104 24.70 -18.16 27.74
N THR A 105 23.52 -18.69 27.45
CA THR A 105 22.67 -18.20 26.37
C THR A 105 21.57 -17.31 26.92
N LEU A 106 21.36 -16.16 26.27
CA LEU A 106 20.30 -15.22 26.60
C LEU A 106 19.38 -15.05 25.40
N THR A 107 18.08 -15.05 25.64
CA THR A 107 17.06 -14.82 24.62
C THR A 107 16.20 -13.62 24.98
N GLY A 108 15.95 -12.75 24.01
CA GLY A 108 15.11 -11.57 24.21
C GLY A 108 15.20 -10.56 23.07
N PRO A 109 14.57 -9.38 23.23
CA PRO A 109 14.58 -8.33 22.22
C PRO A 109 16.00 -7.85 21.93
N GLU A 110 16.39 -7.81 20.65
CA GLU A 110 17.72 -7.40 20.19
C GLU A 110 18.09 -6.01 20.70
N LYS A 111 17.12 -5.09 20.65
CA LYS A 111 17.30 -3.73 21.16
C LYS A 111 17.74 -3.71 22.62
N LYS A 112 17.06 -4.48 23.47
CA LYS A 112 17.33 -4.51 24.92
C LYS A 112 18.60 -5.29 25.26
N LEU A 113 18.75 -6.48 24.68
CA LEU A 113 19.88 -7.33 25.00
C LEU A 113 21.18 -6.81 24.40
N VAL A 114 21.19 -6.42 23.12
CA VAL A 114 22.42 -6.11 22.38
C VAL A 114 22.64 -4.62 22.18
N GLU A 115 21.67 -3.91 21.60
CA GLU A 115 21.86 -2.49 21.24
C GLU A 115 22.02 -1.61 22.50
N GLU A 116 21.24 -1.88 23.54
CA GLU A 116 21.32 -1.20 24.85
C GLU A 116 22.32 -1.86 25.82
N GLY A 117 22.95 -2.97 25.42
CA GLY A 117 23.96 -3.66 26.24
C GLY A 117 23.38 -4.40 27.46
N GLY A 118 22.10 -4.75 27.48
CA GLY A 118 21.44 -5.46 28.58
C GLY A 118 21.99 -6.85 28.88
N TRP A 119 22.84 -7.41 28.01
CA TRP A 119 23.58 -8.63 28.29
C TRP A 119 24.73 -8.43 29.29
N ARG A 120 25.20 -7.20 29.51
CA ARG A 120 26.31 -6.93 30.43
C ARG A 120 25.85 -7.00 31.88
N ARG A 121 26.65 -7.65 32.73
CA ARG A 121 26.42 -7.76 34.18
C ARG A 121 27.45 -6.97 34.99
N GLY A 122 28.47 -6.40 34.34
CA GLY A 122 29.58 -5.74 35.03
C GLY A 122 30.51 -6.71 35.73
N THR A 123 30.56 -7.96 35.26
CA THR A 123 31.51 -8.94 35.81
C THR A 123 32.89 -8.78 35.20
N CYS A 124 33.89 -9.41 35.83
CA CYS A 124 35.27 -9.29 35.41
C CYS A 124 35.60 -10.03 34.09
N CYS A 125 34.71 -10.91 33.59
CA CYS A 125 34.83 -11.58 32.28
C CYS A 125 33.62 -11.33 31.35
N ASP A 126 32.93 -10.18 31.45
CA ASP A 126 31.84 -9.86 30.53
C ASP A 126 32.32 -9.89 29.06
N ARG A 127 31.89 -10.90 28.29
CA ARG A 127 32.27 -11.08 26.89
C ARG A 127 31.08 -11.47 26.01
N PHE A 128 30.90 -10.75 24.90
CA PHE A 128 29.97 -11.15 23.85
C PHE A 128 30.62 -12.22 22.97
N LEU A 129 30.04 -13.40 22.91
CA LEU A 129 30.61 -14.54 22.18
C LEU A 129 29.96 -14.74 20.81
N GLY A 130 28.72 -14.29 20.62
CA GLY A 130 28.08 -14.28 19.31
C GLY A 130 26.56 -14.34 19.36
N TYR A 131 25.97 -14.35 18.17
CA TYR A 131 24.55 -14.62 17.97
C TYR A 131 24.36 -16.11 17.67
N GLU A 132 23.45 -16.78 18.37
CA GLU A 132 23.04 -18.15 18.06
C GLU A 132 21.86 -18.17 17.10
N ALA A 133 20.87 -17.31 17.34
CA ALA A 133 19.68 -17.20 16.52
C ALA A 133 19.20 -15.74 16.44
N ARG A 134 18.54 -15.39 15.35
CA ARG A 134 17.87 -14.09 15.16
C ARG A 134 16.56 -14.28 14.41
N TRP A 135 15.51 -13.61 14.84
CA TRP A 135 14.18 -13.67 14.23
C TRP A 135 13.38 -12.39 14.54
N ILE A 136 12.21 -12.23 13.93
CA ILE A 136 11.27 -11.11 14.13
C ILE A 136 9.91 -11.64 14.57
N GLU A 137 9.31 -11.07 15.60
CA GLU A 137 7.93 -11.40 15.97
C GLU A 137 7.02 -10.21 15.74
N TYR A 138 5.87 -10.50 15.14
CA TYR A 138 4.79 -9.54 14.99
C TYR A 138 3.84 -9.66 16.19
N PRO A 139 3.51 -8.55 16.87
CA PRO A 139 2.48 -8.54 17.90
C PRO A 139 1.11 -8.94 17.32
N SER A 140 0.23 -9.47 18.16
CA SER A 140 -1.11 -9.92 17.74
C SER A 140 -1.99 -8.81 17.16
N ASN A 141 -1.72 -7.54 17.50
CA ASN A 141 -2.46 -6.38 16.98
C ASN A 141 -1.97 -5.89 15.61
N THR A 142 -0.93 -6.51 15.01
CA THR A 142 -0.35 -6.07 13.73
C THR A 142 -1.39 -5.95 12.62
N THR A 143 -2.29 -6.94 12.53
CA THR A 143 -3.40 -6.94 11.55
C THR A 143 -4.35 -5.76 11.79
N ALA A 144 -4.67 -5.44 13.04
CA ALA A 144 -5.55 -4.33 13.37
C ALA A 144 -4.91 -2.97 13.03
N VAL A 145 -3.61 -2.82 13.28
CA VAL A 145 -2.85 -1.61 12.90
C VAL A 145 -2.86 -1.43 11.38
N ALA A 146 -2.51 -2.46 10.63
CA ALA A 146 -2.53 -2.41 9.16
C ALA A 146 -3.95 -2.10 8.63
N ASN A 147 -4.99 -2.69 9.23
CA ASN A 147 -6.38 -2.45 8.81
C ASN A 147 -6.81 -1.01 9.08
N SER A 148 -6.47 -0.45 10.25
CA SER A 148 -6.75 0.95 10.57
C SER A 148 -6.08 1.90 9.59
N VAL A 149 -4.84 1.62 9.18
CA VAL A 149 -4.13 2.44 8.19
C VAL A 149 -4.76 2.31 6.81
N LEU A 150 -5.17 1.10 6.40
CA LEU A 150 -5.87 0.88 5.14
C LEU A 150 -7.20 1.67 5.09
N ASP A 151 -7.97 1.63 6.18
CA ASP A 151 -9.28 2.28 6.25
C ASP A 151 -9.16 3.82 6.23
N ILE A 152 -8.15 4.39 6.90
CA ILE A 152 -7.89 5.84 6.87
C ILE A 152 -7.47 6.31 5.47
N ASN A 153 -6.71 5.48 4.74
CA ASN A 153 -6.23 5.80 3.40
C ASN A 153 -7.16 5.30 2.29
N TRP A 154 -8.39 4.87 2.62
CA TRP A 154 -9.29 4.32 1.62
C TRP A 154 -9.60 5.36 0.52
N PRO A 155 -9.51 4.98 -0.77
CA PRO A 155 -9.69 5.94 -1.86
C PRO A 155 -11.06 6.60 -1.83
N ARG A 156 -11.07 7.93 -1.92
CA ARG A 156 -12.30 8.73 -1.90
C ARG A 156 -13.30 8.26 -2.97
N PHE A 157 -12.87 7.99 -4.20
CA PHE A 157 -13.78 7.55 -5.27
C PHE A 157 -14.33 6.13 -5.09
N MET A 158 -13.73 5.33 -4.20
CA MET A 158 -14.21 3.99 -3.82
C MET A 158 -15.04 3.99 -2.54
N SER A 159 -15.35 5.17 -1.99
CA SER A 159 -16.22 5.32 -0.82
C SER A 159 -17.70 5.51 -1.21
N PRO A 160 -18.65 5.08 -0.37
CA PRO A 160 -20.08 5.16 -0.65
C PRO A 160 -20.56 6.58 -1.00
N GLU A 161 -19.95 7.61 -0.42
CA GLU A 161 -20.27 9.02 -0.63
C GLU A 161 -20.05 9.47 -2.08
N TYR A 162 -19.17 8.78 -2.82
CA TYR A 162 -18.86 9.05 -4.23
C TYR A 162 -19.41 7.97 -5.17
N GLY A 163 -20.29 7.11 -4.65
CA GLY A 163 -20.90 5.99 -5.36
C GLY A 163 -19.98 4.78 -5.53
N GLY A 164 -18.85 4.73 -4.83
CA GLY A 164 -17.97 3.57 -4.80
C GLY A 164 -18.33 2.61 -3.65
N SER A 165 -17.62 1.49 -3.55
CA SER A 165 -17.67 0.65 -2.35
C SER A 165 -16.39 -0.17 -2.14
N LYS A 166 -16.18 -0.61 -0.90
CA LYS A 166 -15.16 -1.58 -0.52
C LYS A 166 -15.68 -2.98 -0.82
N LEU A 167 -14.99 -3.70 -1.70
CA LEU A 167 -15.37 -5.05 -2.12
C LEU A 167 -14.73 -6.11 -1.22
N ASP A 168 -13.42 -5.99 -1.00
CA ASP A 168 -12.65 -6.95 -0.21
C ASP A 168 -11.43 -6.26 0.41
N SER A 169 -11.00 -6.76 1.56
CA SER A 169 -9.71 -6.43 2.14
C SER A 169 -9.20 -7.59 2.97
N LYS A 170 -7.98 -8.03 2.69
CA LYS A 170 -7.31 -9.11 3.39
C LYS A 170 -5.91 -8.68 3.82
N ILE A 171 -5.57 -8.97 5.07
CA ILE A 171 -4.25 -8.69 5.63
C ILE A 171 -3.69 -10.00 6.15
N ASP A 172 -2.57 -10.43 5.57
CA ASP A 172 -1.85 -11.63 5.93
C ASP A 172 -0.54 -11.24 6.62
N VAL A 173 -0.36 -11.64 7.87
CA VAL A 173 0.89 -11.44 8.63
C VAL A 173 1.62 -12.76 8.70
N TYR A 174 2.79 -12.83 8.06
CA TYR A 174 3.59 -14.04 8.01
C TYR A 174 4.65 -13.99 9.12
N SER A 175 4.41 -14.76 10.18
CA SER A 175 5.28 -14.94 11.35
C SER A 175 6.13 -16.21 11.33
N SER A 176 5.91 -17.10 10.37
CA SER A 176 6.75 -18.28 10.11
C SER A 176 6.58 -18.78 8.65
N GLY A 177 7.41 -19.73 8.23
CA GLY A 177 7.37 -20.32 6.89
C GLY A 177 8.20 -19.55 5.84
N PRO A 178 8.07 -19.88 4.54
CA PRO A 178 8.87 -19.28 3.48
C PRO A 178 8.53 -17.80 3.22
N TYR A 179 7.44 -17.32 3.81
CA TYR A 179 6.88 -15.97 3.63
C TYR A 179 7.31 -14.98 4.74
N TYR A 180 8.12 -15.46 5.67
CA TYR A 180 8.44 -14.79 6.91
C TYR A 180 9.72 -13.93 6.83
N PRO A 181 9.77 -12.80 7.55
CA PRO A 181 8.69 -11.99 8.12
C PRO A 181 8.20 -10.95 7.11
N SER A 182 6.90 -10.94 6.84
CA SER A 182 6.28 -9.95 5.98
C SER A 182 4.82 -9.69 6.35
N VAL A 183 4.34 -8.51 5.97
CA VAL A 183 2.92 -8.17 6.02
C VAL A 183 2.46 -7.91 4.59
N VAL A 184 1.43 -8.64 4.17
CA VAL A 184 0.81 -8.53 2.85
C VAL A 184 -0.60 -7.99 3.01
N VAL A 185 -0.95 -6.96 2.24
CA VAL A 185 -2.27 -6.34 2.24
C VAL A 185 -2.84 -6.41 0.84
N ARG A 186 -4.04 -6.98 0.72
CA ARG A 186 -4.81 -7.03 -0.52
C ARG A 186 -6.10 -6.25 -0.30
N ALA A 187 -6.46 -5.40 -1.23
CA ALA A 187 -7.70 -4.64 -1.17
C ALA A 187 -8.32 -4.54 -2.56
N ALA A 188 -9.65 -4.55 -2.59
CA ALA A 188 -10.43 -4.34 -3.79
C ALA A 188 -11.56 -3.35 -3.51
N GLY A 189 -11.78 -2.44 -4.46
CA GLY A 189 -12.87 -1.49 -4.42
C GLY A 189 -13.50 -1.31 -5.79
N MET A 190 -14.69 -0.72 -5.79
CA MET A 190 -15.43 -0.37 -7.00
C MET A 190 -15.73 1.12 -7.05
N ILE A 191 -15.87 1.63 -8.27
CA ILE A 191 -16.25 3.01 -8.57
C ILE A 191 -17.41 2.96 -9.55
N LYS A 192 -18.45 3.74 -9.27
CA LYS A 192 -19.57 3.93 -10.17
C LYS A 192 -19.19 4.90 -11.29
N THR A 193 -19.43 4.49 -12.53
CA THR A 193 -19.11 5.30 -13.71
C THR A 193 -20.18 6.36 -13.96
N THR A 194 -19.86 7.38 -14.76
CA THR A 194 -20.79 8.46 -15.09
C THR A 194 -21.22 8.38 -16.54
N PHE A 195 -20.24 8.41 -17.45
CA PHE A 195 -20.43 8.41 -18.89
C PHE A 195 -20.30 7.01 -19.48
N LEU A 196 -19.48 6.12 -18.91
CA LEU A 196 -19.42 4.72 -19.33
C LEU A 196 -20.75 3.97 -19.13
N LYS A 197 -21.65 4.50 -18.29
CA LYS A 197 -23.04 3.99 -18.18
C LYS A 197 -23.81 4.04 -19.48
N LEU A 198 -23.53 5.02 -20.34
CA LEU A 198 -24.14 5.13 -21.67
C LEU A 198 -23.75 3.97 -22.57
N ALA A 199 -22.60 3.33 -22.30
CA ALA A 199 -22.13 2.12 -22.95
C ALA A 199 -22.49 0.84 -22.17
N GLY A 200 -23.35 0.92 -21.15
CA GLY A 200 -23.80 -0.23 -20.33
C GLY A 200 -22.86 -0.63 -19.20
N ILE A 201 -21.73 0.05 -19.00
CA ILE A 201 -20.77 -0.26 -17.92
C ILE A 201 -21.13 0.58 -16.71
N GLN A 202 -21.77 -0.01 -15.70
CA GLN A 202 -22.24 0.74 -14.52
C GLN A 202 -21.14 1.05 -13.53
N ASP A 203 -20.26 0.08 -13.31
CA ASP A 203 -19.23 0.12 -12.28
C ASP A 203 -17.94 -0.51 -12.79
N VAL A 204 -16.81 -0.06 -12.26
CA VAL A 204 -15.49 -0.64 -12.54
C VAL A 204 -14.81 -0.96 -11.22
N SER A 205 -14.33 -2.19 -11.08
CA SER A 205 -13.56 -2.62 -9.92
C SER A 205 -12.05 -2.56 -10.18
N SER A 206 -11.29 -2.40 -9.11
CA SER A 206 -9.86 -2.60 -9.11
C SER A 206 -9.42 -3.27 -7.82
N SER A 207 -8.47 -4.19 -7.95
CA SER A 207 -7.73 -4.77 -6.85
C SER A 207 -6.27 -4.30 -6.86
N ARG A 208 -5.70 -4.21 -5.66
CA ARG A 208 -4.30 -3.89 -5.41
C ARG A 208 -3.76 -4.77 -4.30
N CYS A 209 -2.45 -4.95 -4.34
CA CYS A 209 -1.70 -5.74 -3.39
C CYS A 209 -0.47 -4.92 -3.02
N GLY A 210 -0.25 -4.74 -1.72
CA GLY A 210 0.92 -4.11 -1.15
C GLY A 210 1.61 -5.09 -0.20
N GLN A 211 2.94 -5.04 -0.16
CA GLN A 211 3.71 -5.89 0.73
C GLN A 211 4.88 -5.12 1.32
N ALA A 212 5.10 -5.31 2.61
CA ALA A 212 6.29 -4.88 3.29
C ALA A 212 7.03 -6.10 3.86
N GLY A 213 8.22 -6.36 3.29
CA GLY A 213 9.15 -7.35 3.81
C GLY A 213 10.08 -6.73 4.85
N THR A 214 10.26 -7.42 5.97
CA THR A 214 11.29 -7.08 6.96
C THR A 214 12.54 -7.88 6.64
N PHE A 215 13.57 -7.20 6.11
CA PHE A 215 14.81 -7.86 5.73
C PHE A 215 15.80 -7.88 6.90
N TYR A 216 16.33 -9.06 7.23
CA TYR A 216 17.36 -9.22 8.25
C TYR A 216 18.31 -10.37 7.91
N SER A 217 19.49 -10.34 8.53
CA SER A 217 20.45 -11.44 8.46
C SER A 217 19.94 -12.62 9.27
N VAL A 218 19.67 -13.74 8.61
CA VAL A 218 19.22 -14.97 9.26
C VAL A 218 20.45 -15.64 9.87
N ILE A 219 20.43 -15.80 11.19
CA ILE A 219 21.47 -16.52 11.94
C ILE A 219 20.81 -17.74 12.57
N ARG A 220 21.41 -18.92 12.39
CA ARG A 220 21.00 -20.16 13.08
C ARG A 220 22.24 -20.93 13.49
N ASN A 221 22.27 -21.39 14.73
CA ASN A 221 23.38 -22.13 15.32
C ASN A 221 24.74 -21.41 15.14
N GLY A 222 24.76 -20.08 15.23
CA GLY A 222 25.98 -19.29 15.06
C GLY A 222 26.37 -18.96 13.61
N TRP A 223 25.70 -19.54 12.61
CA TRP A 223 26.04 -19.36 11.21
C TRP A 223 25.13 -18.33 10.53
N LEU A 224 25.74 -17.42 9.77
CA LEU A 224 25.02 -16.50 8.89
C LEU A 224 24.54 -17.27 7.65
N LEU A 225 23.22 -17.42 7.52
CA LEU A 225 22.58 -18.13 6.41
C LEU A 225 22.19 -17.21 5.24
N GLY A 226 22.50 -15.92 5.33
CA GLY A 226 22.16 -14.90 4.34
C GLY A 226 20.99 -14.02 4.79
N ARG A 227 20.28 -13.44 3.81
CA ARG A 227 19.06 -12.64 4.05
C ARG A 227 17.82 -13.51 3.84
N ASN A 228 16.75 -13.20 4.54
CA ASN A 228 15.45 -13.82 4.28
C ASN A 228 14.96 -13.48 2.85
N SER A 229 14.38 -14.48 2.18
CA SER A 229 13.81 -14.34 0.84
C SER A 229 12.48 -13.58 0.87
N ALA A 230 12.09 -13.00 -0.27
CA ALA A 230 10.74 -12.48 -0.45
C ALA A 230 9.72 -13.65 -0.46
N PRO A 231 8.50 -13.45 0.09
CA PRO A 231 7.42 -14.44 0.06
C PRO A 231 7.05 -14.88 -1.37
N GLN A 232 6.69 -16.16 -1.57
CA GLN A 232 6.26 -16.67 -2.88
C GLN A 232 4.89 -16.12 -3.34
N ASP A 233 4.04 -15.71 -2.38
CA ASP A 233 2.72 -15.11 -2.63
C ASP A 233 2.81 -13.58 -2.64
N ALA A 234 3.99 -13.05 -2.94
CA ALA A 234 4.20 -11.61 -2.98
C ALA A 234 3.24 -10.95 -3.96
N CYS A 235 3.00 -9.67 -3.73
CA CYS A 235 2.33 -8.83 -4.70
C CYS A 235 3.23 -8.71 -5.94
N TRP A 236 3.05 -9.60 -6.93
CA TRP A 236 3.72 -9.57 -8.24
C TRP A 236 2.84 -8.88 -9.28
#